data_AF-X1ESC6-F1
#
_entry.id   AF-X1ESC6-F1
#
_cell.length_a   1.000
_cell.length_b   1.000
_cell.length_c   1.000
_cell.angle_alpha   90.00
_cell.angle_beta   90.00
_cell.angle_gamma   90.00
#
_symmetry.space_group_name_H-M   'P 1'
#
loop_
_entity.id
_entity.type
_entity.pdbx_description
1 polymer ?
#
loop_
_entity_poly.entity_id
_entity_poly.type
_entity_poly.pdbx_seq_one_letter_code
_entity_poly.pdbx_strand_id
1 'polypeptide(L)'
;LAETIIKDNPSIKKMRFCVSGTEATMYASRLARAFTQRKLVAKARLGWHGANDTLSYDVGNLIGHKFPPGLVDAEKAGIISFEINNEDTFDMIKQNADNLAAIILEPVLGGGGGFPVEHNFLKRL
;
A
#
# COMPACT_ATOMS: atom_id res chain seq x y z
N LEU A 1 16.43 1.67 20.61
CA LEU A 1 15.64 2.17 19.46
C LEU A 1 14.39 1.34 19.20
N ALA A 2 14.50 0.03 18.93
CA ALA A 2 13.33 -0.82 18.66
C ALA A 2 12.29 -0.81 19.80
N GLU A 3 12.74 -0.95 21.05
CA GLU A 3 11.87 -0.89 22.23
C GLU A 3 11.12 0.44 22.34
N THR A 4 11.78 1.57 22.04
CA THR A 4 11.17 2.91 22.03
C THR A 4 10.06 2.99 20.98
N ILE A 5 10.35 2.56 19.75
CA ILE A 5 9.37 2.59 18.65
C ILE A 5 8.15 1.73 18.99
N ILE A 6 8.37 0.52 19.53
CA ILE A 6 7.30 -0.40 19.95
C ILE A 6 6.46 0.19 21.07
N LYS A 7 7.10 0.84 22.06
CA LYS A 7 6.41 1.49 23.18
C LYS A 7 5.46 2.60 22.68
N ASP A 8 5.89 3.38 21.69
CA ASP A 8 5.11 4.50 21.15
C ASP A 8 4.06 4.06 20.11
N ASN A 9 4.14 2.83 19.60
CA ASN A 9 3.25 2.28 18.57
C ASN A 9 2.68 0.93 19.01
N PRO A 10 1.60 0.91 19.83
CA PRO A 10 1.12 -0.29 20.51
C PRO A 10 0.67 -1.44 19.59
N SER A 11 0.35 -1.13 18.32
CA SER A 11 0.00 -2.12 17.29
C SER A 11 1.21 -2.96 16.84
N ILE A 12 2.43 -2.46 17.00
CA ILE A 12 3.66 -3.14 16.60
C ILE A 12 4.14 -4.03 17.75
N LYS A 13 4.10 -5.36 17.56
CA LYS A 13 4.61 -6.32 18.56
C LYS A 13 6.04 -6.79 18.28
N LYS A 14 6.43 -6.81 17.01
CA LYS A 14 7.77 -7.13 16.53
C LYS A 14 8.08 -6.21 15.36
N MET A 15 9.35 -5.87 15.19
CA MET A 15 9.81 -5.06 14.08
C MET A 15 11.18 -5.54 13.57
N ARG A 16 11.50 -5.14 12.34
CA ARG A 16 12.80 -5.33 11.70
C ARG A 16 13.23 -4.00 11.09
N PHE A 17 14.50 -3.65 11.25
CA PHE A 17 15.08 -2.48 10.59
C PHE A 17 15.31 -2.74 9.10
N CYS A 18 15.10 -1.70 8.30
CA CYS A 18 15.43 -1.63 6.88
C CYS A 18 16.36 -0.43 6.67
N VAL A 19 17.11 -0.42 5.57
CA VAL A 19 18.00 0.68 5.20
C VAL A 19 17.27 1.81 4.47
N SER A 20 16.02 1.58 4.04
CA SER A 20 15.18 2.62 3.41
C SER A 20 13.69 2.36 3.58
N GLY A 21 12.87 3.39 3.31
CA GLY A 21 11.40 3.27 3.24
C GLY A 21 10.94 2.35 2.10
N THR A 22 11.60 2.40 0.93
CA THR A 22 11.32 1.51 -0.21
C THR A 22 11.52 0.04 0.18
N GLU A 23 12.58 -0.27 0.93
CA GLU A 23 12.83 -1.63 1.40
C GLU A 23 11.79 -2.05 2.44
N ALA A 24 11.38 -1.15 3.34
CA ALA A 24 10.37 -1.43 4.35
C ALA A 24 9.01 -1.80 3.72
N THR A 25 8.54 -1.04 2.75
CA THR A 25 7.26 -1.30 2.06
C THR A 25 7.35 -2.51 1.13
N MET A 26 8.50 -2.75 0.50
CA MET A 26 8.78 -3.97 -0.25
C MET A 26 8.69 -5.21 0.65
N TYR A 27 9.30 -5.18 1.84
CA TYR A 27 9.18 -6.30 2.78
C TYR A 27 7.76 -6.44 3.33
N ALA A 28 7.06 -5.35 3.60
CA ALA A 28 5.68 -5.40 4.10
C ALA A 28 4.73 -6.10 3.10
N SER A 29 4.78 -5.74 1.81
CA SER A 29 3.95 -6.38 0.79
C SER A 29 4.31 -7.86 0.59
N ARG A 30 5.61 -8.20 0.59
CA ARG A 30 6.08 -9.58 0.53
C ARG A 30 5.64 -10.40 1.75
N LEU A 31 5.75 -9.84 2.95
CA LEU A 31 5.33 -10.50 4.18
C LEU A 31 3.83 -10.74 4.20
N ALA A 32 3.02 -9.77 3.78
CA ALA A 32 1.57 -9.93 3.71
C ALA A 32 1.18 -11.07 2.75
N ARG A 33 1.79 -11.11 1.56
CA ARG A 33 1.58 -12.21 0.60
C ARG A 33 2.02 -13.56 1.16
N ALA A 34 3.20 -13.64 1.77
CA ALA A 34 3.72 -14.87 2.37
C ALA A 34 2.88 -15.33 3.57
N PHE A 35 2.31 -14.43 4.35
CA PHE A 35 1.47 -14.78 5.50
C PHE A 35 0.08 -15.25 5.05
N THR A 36 -0.54 -14.54 4.13
CA THR A 36 -1.93 -14.81 3.70
C THR A 36 -2.02 -15.87 2.59
N GLN A 37 -0.93 -16.15 1.88
CA GLN A 37 -0.90 -16.95 0.64
C GLN A 37 -1.76 -16.37 -0.49
N ARG A 38 -2.03 -15.07 -0.43
CA ARG A 38 -2.83 -14.32 -1.41
C ARG A 38 -1.95 -13.46 -2.30
N LYS A 39 -2.43 -13.15 -3.52
CA LYS A 39 -1.63 -12.46 -4.54
C LYS A 39 -1.81 -10.94 -4.53
N LEU A 40 -3.03 -10.46 -4.31
CA LEU A 40 -3.37 -9.06 -4.58
C LEU A 40 -2.92 -8.15 -3.45
N VAL A 41 -2.42 -6.97 -3.80
CA VAL A 41 -2.22 -5.86 -2.88
C VAL A 41 -3.03 -4.68 -3.39
N ALA A 42 -3.95 -4.18 -2.56
CA ALA A 42 -4.70 -2.97 -2.84
C ALA A 42 -3.88 -1.76 -2.41
N LYS A 43 -3.59 -0.86 -3.36
CA LYS A 43 -2.77 0.33 -3.13
C LYS A 43 -3.62 1.58 -3.31
N ALA A 44 -3.48 2.56 -2.41
CA ALA A 44 -4.06 3.88 -2.61
C ALA A 44 -3.51 4.52 -3.91
N ARG A 45 -4.40 4.94 -4.79
CA ARG A 45 -4.04 5.71 -5.99
C ARG A 45 -3.33 7.00 -5.55
N LEU A 46 -2.36 7.45 -6.35
CA LEU A 46 -1.48 8.60 -6.09
C LEU A 46 -0.50 8.43 -4.90
N GLY A 47 -0.66 7.41 -4.06
CA GLY A 47 0.24 7.15 -2.94
C GLY A 47 1.63 6.70 -3.39
N TRP A 48 2.67 7.20 -2.73
CA TRP A 48 4.06 6.81 -2.96
C TRP A 48 4.56 5.89 -1.85
N HIS A 49 4.90 4.65 -2.20
CA HIS A 49 5.44 3.66 -1.27
C HIS A 49 6.85 3.21 -1.65
N GLY A 50 7.60 4.09 -2.31
CA GLY A 50 8.97 3.81 -2.75
C GLY A 50 9.07 3.15 -4.13
N ALA A 51 10.26 3.27 -4.73
CA ALA A 51 10.58 2.79 -6.07
C ALA A 51 10.85 1.28 -6.10
N ASN A 52 9.86 0.47 -5.73
CA ASN A 52 9.90 -0.98 -5.87
C ASN A 52 8.90 -1.47 -6.93
N ASP A 53 9.20 -2.62 -7.54
CA ASP A 53 8.43 -3.19 -8.65
C ASP A 53 6.97 -3.50 -8.31
N THR A 54 6.63 -3.60 -7.02
CA THR A 54 5.28 -3.95 -6.56
C THR A 54 4.41 -2.73 -6.30
N LEU A 55 4.98 -1.60 -5.86
CA LEU A 55 4.21 -0.46 -5.35
C LEU A 55 4.40 0.84 -6.14
N SER A 56 5.09 0.77 -7.30
CA SER A 56 5.32 1.92 -8.19
C SER A 56 4.18 2.20 -9.18
N TYR A 57 3.00 1.59 -8.98
CA TYR A 57 1.82 1.75 -9.85
C TYR A 57 0.93 2.93 -9.42
N ASP A 58 0.32 3.63 -10.38
CA ASP A 58 -0.59 4.75 -10.15
C ASP A 58 -0.04 5.81 -9.17
N VAL A 59 1.25 6.14 -9.27
CA VAL A 59 1.91 7.17 -8.45
C VAL A 59 1.86 8.53 -9.18
N GLY A 60 0.69 9.18 -9.20
CA GLY A 60 0.51 10.53 -9.74
C GLY A 60 0.97 10.75 -11.19
N ASN A 61 0.94 12.01 -11.64
CA ASN A 61 1.45 12.42 -12.96
C ASN A 61 2.98 12.55 -12.99
N LEU A 62 3.70 12.12 -11.94
CA LEU A 62 5.16 12.13 -11.91
C LEU A 62 5.76 11.23 -13.01
N ILE A 63 5.00 10.22 -13.42
CA ILE A 63 5.34 9.26 -14.44
C ILE A 63 4.23 9.43 -15.48
N GLY A 64 4.51 10.03 -16.63
CA GLY A 64 3.51 10.25 -17.71
C GLY A 64 2.94 8.97 -18.35
N HIS A 65 2.96 7.86 -17.62
CA HIS A 65 2.59 6.51 -18.01
C HIS A 65 1.81 5.85 -16.85
N LYS A 66 0.86 4.96 -17.18
CA LYS A 66 0.05 4.21 -16.18
C LYS A 66 0.92 3.38 -15.21
N PHE A 67 2.15 3.07 -15.60
CA PHE A 67 3.18 2.39 -14.81
C PHE A 67 4.58 2.72 -15.37
N PRO A 68 5.66 2.61 -14.57
CA PRO A 68 7.03 2.83 -15.04
C PRO A 68 7.40 1.89 -16.20
N PRO A 69 8.03 2.38 -17.29
CA PRO A 69 8.57 1.52 -18.34
C PRO A 69 9.53 0.47 -17.75
N GLY A 70 9.44 -0.77 -18.23
CA GLY A 70 10.29 -1.88 -17.78
C GLY A 70 9.69 -2.76 -16.67
N LEU A 71 8.54 -2.38 -16.09
CA LEU A 71 7.77 -3.24 -15.19
C LEU A 71 6.68 -4.01 -15.94
N VAL A 72 6.28 -5.16 -15.39
CA VAL A 72 5.05 -5.84 -15.82
C VAL A 72 3.83 -4.98 -15.52
N ASP A 73 2.72 -5.23 -16.21
CA ASP A 73 1.46 -4.56 -15.91
C ASP A 73 0.98 -4.84 -14.46
N ALA A 74 0.15 -3.93 -13.93
CA ALA A 74 -0.31 -4.00 -12.55
C ALA A 74 -1.06 -5.31 -12.23
N GLU A 75 -1.81 -5.85 -13.19
CA GLU A 75 -2.55 -7.11 -13.04
C GLU A 75 -1.60 -8.28 -12.80
N LYS A 76 -0.56 -8.42 -13.63
CA LYS A 76 0.48 -9.45 -13.46
C LYS A 76 1.30 -9.26 -12.19
N ALA A 77 1.53 -8.02 -11.77
CA ALA A 77 2.16 -7.70 -10.49
C ALA A 77 1.24 -7.96 -9.29
N GLY A 78 -0.05 -8.25 -9.52
CA GLY A 78 -1.05 -8.45 -8.48
C GLY A 78 -1.36 -7.18 -7.70
N ILE A 79 -1.51 -6.05 -8.40
CA ILE A 79 -1.75 -4.72 -7.83
C ILE A 79 -3.07 -4.18 -8.34
N ILE A 80 -3.91 -3.77 -7.39
CA ILE A 80 -5.17 -3.10 -7.66
C ILE A 80 -5.15 -1.75 -6.97
N SER A 81 -5.45 -0.69 -7.71
CA SER A 81 -5.47 0.67 -7.15
C SER A 81 -6.88 1.03 -6.69
N PHE A 82 -6.98 1.76 -5.58
CA PHE A 82 -8.25 2.27 -5.06
C PHE A 82 -8.18 3.77 -4.76
N GLU A 83 -9.32 4.44 -4.81
CA GLU A 83 -9.44 5.85 -4.46
C GLU A 83 -9.70 6.00 -2.96
N ILE A 84 -8.93 6.86 -2.30
CA ILE A 84 -9.21 7.23 -0.91
C ILE A 84 -10.53 8.01 -0.83
N ASN A 85 -11.25 7.88 0.29
CA ASN A 85 -12.52 8.60 0.52
C ASN A 85 -13.59 8.32 -0.55
N ASN A 86 -13.54 7.14 -1.18
CA ASN A 86 -14.54 6.68 -2.15
C ASN A 86 -15.17 5.36 -1.70
N GLU A 87 -16.49 5.35 -1.57
CA GLU A 87 -17.28 4.19 -1.15
C GLU A 87 -17.13 2.96 -2.05
N ASP A 88 -16.89 3.15 -3.35
CA ASP A 88 -16.70 2.06 -4.31
C ASP A 88 -15.48 1.18 -3.95
N THR A 89 -14.51 1.74 -3.21
CA THR A 89 -13.35 1.00 -2.69
C THR A 89 -13.77 -0.20 -1.84
N PHE A 90 -14.84 -0.09 -1.06
CA PHE A 90 -15.26 -1.19 -0.18
C PHE A 90 -15.81 -2.37 -0.97
N ASP A 91 -16.51 -2.12 -2.07
CA ASP A 91 -17.03 -3.18 -2.92
C ASP A 91 -15.92 -3.83 -3.74
N MET A 92 -14.94 -3.05 -4.21
CA MET A 92 -13.71 -3.59 -4.81
C MET A 92 -12.97 -4.51 -3.82
N ILE A 93 -12.80 -4.08 -2.56
CA ILE A 93 -12.15 -4.89 -1.52
C ILE A 93 -12.92 -6.19 -1.30
N LYS A 94 -14.25 -6.13 -1.14
CA LYS A 94 -15.09 -7.32 -0.95
C LYS A 94 -14.97 -8.31 -2.12
N GLN A 95 -15.03 -7.80 -3.36
CA GLN A 95 -14.94 -8.63 -4.57
C GLN A 95 -13.60 -9.36 -4.68
N ASN A 96 -12.53 -8.80 -4.10
CA ASN A 96 -11.19 -9.35 -4.17
C ASN A 96 -10.74 -10.03 -2.86
N ALA A 97 -11.60 -10.08 -1.83
CA ALA A 97 -11.22 -10.43 -0.45
C ALA A 97 -10.51 -11.78 -0.32
N ASP A 98 -10.95 -12.79 -1.09
CA ASP A 98 -10.38 -14.14 -1.07
C ASP A 98 -8.93 -14.19 -1.54
N ASN A 99 -8.52 -13.23 -2.38
CA ASN A 99 -7.17 -13.15 -2.94
C ASN A 99 -6.45 -11.84 -2.58
N LEU A 100 -6.97 -11.05 -1.64
CA LEU A 100 -6.36 -9.80 -1.16
C LEU A 100 -5.46 -10.06 0.06
N ALA A 101 -4.16 -9.86 -0.14
CA ALA A 101 -3.13 -10.03 0.90
C ALA A 101 -3.01 -8.83 1.83
N ALA A 102 -3.11 -7.61 1.30
CA ALA A 102 -2.99 -6.38 2.06
C ALA A 102 -3.64 -5.18 1.36
N ILE A 103 -3.94 -4.17 2.17
CA ILE A 103 -4.27 -2.82 1.75
C ILE A 103 -3.13 -1.92 2.25
N ILE A 104 -2.60 -1.05 1.39
CA ILE A 104 -1.54 -0.10 1.74
C ILE A 104 -1.93 1.32 1.31
N LEU A 105 -1.76 2.28 2.23
CA LEU A 105 -2.08 3.69 2.05
C LEU A 105 -1.20 4.59 2.93
N GLU A 106 -1.14 5.86 2.57
CA GLU A 106 -0.63 6.92 3.44
C GLU A 106 -1.84 7.58 4.15
N PRO A 107 -1.84 7.73 5.49
CA PRO A 107 -2.97 8.33 6.22
C PRO A 107 -3.27 9.78 5.79
N VAL A 108 -2.23 10.48 5.37
CA VAL A 108 -2.28 11.73 4.61
C VAL A 108 -1.47 11.47 3.34
N LEU A 109 -2.11 11.56 2.18
CA LEU A 109 -1.55 11.19 0.88
C LEU A 109 -0.46 12.17 0.44
N GLY A 110 0.73 12.05 1.04
CA GLY A 110 1.86 12.94 0.81
C GLY A 110 2.31 12.90 -0.64
N GLY A 111 2.45 11.70 -1.22
CA GLY A 111 2.78 11.52 -2.64
C GLY A 111 1.75 12.11 -3.61
N GLY A 112 0.50 12.25 -3.17
CA GLY A 112 -0.61 12.75 -3.98
C GLY A 112 -0.97 14.22 -3.78
N GLY A 113 -0.24 14.98 -2.94
CA GLY A 113 -0.50 16.40 -2.71
C GLY A 113 -0.96 16.77 -1.29
N GLY A 114 -0.87 15.85 -0.33
CA GLY A 114 -1.19 16.11 1.08
C GLY A 114 -2.67 15.94 1.44
N PHE A 115 -3.42 15.16 0.66
CA PHE A 115 -4.85 14.94 0.91
C PHE A 115 -5.07 13.97 2.09
N PRO A 116 -5.82 14.37 3.13
CA PRO A 116 -6.09 13.48 4.26
C PRO A 116 -7.08 12.38 3.87
N VAL A 117 -6.86 11.18 4.39
CA VAL A 117 -7.88 10.12 4.35
C VAL A 117 -8.87 10.37 5.48
N GLU A 118 -10.15 10.38 5.16
CA GLU A 118 -11.22 10.60 6.12
C GLU A 118 -11.20 9.55 7.22
N HIS A 119 -11.42 10.00 8.45
CA HIS A 119 -11.35 9.12 9.60
C HIS A 119 -12.39 7.98 9.56
N ASN A 120 -13.58 8.25 9.02
CA ASN A 120 -14.63 7.24 8.87
C ASN A 120 -14.28 6.21 7.79
N PHE A 121 -13.60 6.64 6.73
CA PHE A 121 -13.07 5.75 5.71
C PHE A 121 -12.00 4.82 6.31
N LEU A 122 -11.03 5.36 7.05
CA LEU A 122 -9.99 4.58 7.74
C LEU A 122 -10.54 3.57 8.75
N LYS A 123 -11.62 3.92 9.46
CA LYS A 123 -12.27 3.00 10.42
C LYS A 123 -12.98 1.83 9.76
N ARG A 124 -13.35 1.98 8.48
CA ARG A 124 -14.12 0.98 7.75
C ARG A 124 -13.25 0.04 6.91
N LEU A 125 -12.04 0.47 6.54
CA LEU A 125 -11.01 -0.38 5.96
C LEU A 125 -10.57 -1.47 6.95
#